data_AF-A0A3B9CXI5-F1
#
_entry.id   AF-A0A3B9CXI5-F1
#
_cell.length_a   1.000
_cell.length_b   1.000
_cell.length_c   1.000
_cell.angle_alpha   90.00
_cell.angle_beta   90.00
_cell.angle_gamma   90.00
#
_symmetry.space_group_name_H-M   'P 1'
#
loop_
_entity.id
_entity.type
_entity.pdbx_description
1 polymer ?
#
loop_
_entity_poly.entity_id
_entity_poly.type
_entity_poly.pdbx_seq_one_letter_code
_entity_poly.pdbx_strand_id
1 'polypeptide(L)'
;MEFAMRLLICALMLSSLAAAQIRVQKKGGQQYINVVDLAASRKMEAKLVSRALLTICSNPDDGEICIPIRLTNDNHIFEPSDSSEVESLFLSRESISRALQIDVKTAGGSVVLQQTKQLVTDAPPAWNAAWGKGRGFGIGQTVPDIPLTNMEGEEVRLSQFLGKRYILYCWASW
;
A
#
# COMPACT_ATOMS: atom_id res chain seq x y z
N MET A 1 25.66 0.24 -45.55
CA MET A 1 26.03 -0.11 -44.17
C MET A 1 25.02 0.33 -43.10
N GLU A 2 24.01 1.15 -43.41
CA GLU A 2 23.03 1.64 -42.40
C GLU A 2 21.93 0.63 -42.00
N PHE A 3 21.65 -0.38 -42.82
CA PHE A 3 20.59 -1.36 -42.52
C PHE A 3 20.98 -2.38 -41.43
N ALA A 4 22.29 -2.64 -41.24
CA ALA A 4 22.75 -3.58 -40.21
C ALA A 4 22.65 -3.02 -38.78
N MET A 5 22.63 -1.69 -38.63
CA MET A 5 22.60 -1.04 -37.31
C MET A 5 21.19 -0.95 -36.71
N ARG A 6 20.13 -1.00 -37.54
CA ARG A 6 18.74 -0.98 -37.05
C ARG A 6 18.24 -2.33 -36.54
N LEU A 7 18.78 -3.46 -37.03
CA LEU A 7 18.41 -4.78 -36.51
C LEU A 7 19.03 -5.07 -35.12
N LEU A 8 20.19 -4.49 -34.81
CA LEU A 8 20.83 -4.67 -33.50
C LEU A 8 20.08 -3.96 -32.35
N ILE A 9 19.35 -2.88 -32.65
CA ILE A 9 18.58 -2.12 -31.66
C ILE A 9 17.28 -2.87 -31.26
N CYS A 10 16.69 -3.67 -32.15
CA CYS A 10 15.52 -4.49 -31.78
C CYS A 10 15.89 -5.71 -30.91
N ALA A 11 17.12 -6.23 -30.98
CA ALA A 11 17.54 -7.39 -30.19
C ALA A 11 17.91 -7.03 -28.73
N LEU A 12 18.22 -5.77 -28.43
CA LEU A 12 18.58 -5.30 -27.07
C LEU A 12 17.38 -4.85 -26.22
N MET A 13 16.15 -4.88 -26.75
CA MET A 13 14.92 -4.54 -26.03
C MET A 13 14.10 -5.78 -25.60
N LEU A 14 14.64 -6.99 -25.76
CA LEU A 14 14.12 -8.19 -25.10
C LEU A 14 14.72 -8.34 -23.69
N SER A 15 14.71 -7.25 -22.92
CA SER A 15 15.04 -7.26 -21.50
C SER A 15 13.92 -7.97 -20.75
N SER A 16 14.02 -9.31 -20.71
CA SER A 16 13.54 -10.18 -19.63
C SER A 16 12.41 -9.57 -18.77
N LEU A 17 11.17 -9.67 -19.24
CA LEU A 17 9.98 -9.67 -18.37
C LEU A 17 9.97 -11.00 -17.60
N ALA A 18 10.98 -11.24 -16.77
CA ALA A 18 10.89 -12.27 -15.76
C ALA A 18 9.80 -11.81 -14.81
N ALA A 19 8.65 -12.49 -14.85
CA ALA A 19 7.60 -12.27 -13.87
C ALA A 19 8.23 -12.44 -12.48
N ALA A 20 8.18 -11.38 -11.67
CA ALA A 20 8.74 -11.42 -10.32
C ALA A 20 8.10 -12.59 -9.56
N GLN A 21 8.92 -13.57 -9.18
CA GLN A 21 8.45 -14.73 -8.42
C GLN A 21 8.25 -14.30 -6.96
N ILE A 22 6.98 -14.24 -6.53
CA ILE A 22 6.64 -13.88 -5.15
C ILE A 22 6.76 -15.10 -4.25
N ARG A 23 7.68 -15.05 -3.27
CA ARG A 23 7.83 -16.11 -2.27
C ARG A 23 6.65 -16.10 -1.29
N VAL A 24 6.20 -17.31 -0.95
CA VAL A 24 5.09 -17.54 -0.01
C VAL A 24 5.48 -18.62 0.98
N GLN A 25 5.13 -18.41 2.24
CA GLN A 25 5.23 -19.41 3.30
C GLN A 25 3.84 -19.75 3.86
N LYS A 26 3.71 -20.95 4.42
CA LYS A 26 2.51 -21.39 5.15
C LYS A 26 2.89 -21.71 6.59
N LYS A 27 2.20 -21.10 7.55
CA LYS A 27 2.40 -21.36 8.99
C LYS A 27 1.04 -21.35 9.68
N GLY A 28 0.70 -22.43 10.38
CA GLY A 28 -0.57 -22.53 11.11
C GLY A 28 -1.83 -22.41 10.21
N GLY A 29 -1.75 -22.81 8.95
CA GLY A 29 -2.84 -22.67 7.99
C GLY A 29 -2.97 -21.27 7.35
N GLN A 30 -2.22 -20.28 7.83
CA GLN A 30 -2.16 -18.94 7.24
C GLN A 30 -1.04 -18.83 6.21
N GLN A 31 -1.26 -17.98 5.19
CA GLN A 31 -0.27 -17.69 4.16
C GLN A 31 0.44 -16.38 4.48
N TYR A 32 1.77 -16.40 4.35
CA TYR A 32 2.64 -15.26 4.52
C TYR A 32 3.38 -15.00 3.21
N ILE A 33 3.44 -13.75 2.80
CA ILE A 33 3.96 -13.31 1.50
C ILE A 33 5.18 -12.45 1.75
N ASN A 34 6.25 -12.70 1.01
CA ASN A 34 7.47 -11.91 1.15
C ASN A 34 7.21 -10.46 0.72
N VAL A 35 7.57 -9.51 1.59
CA VAL A 35 7.23 -8.11 1.40
C VAL A 35 8.05 -7.47 0.27
N VAL A 36 9.33 -7.83 0.15
CA VAL A 36 10.22 -7.28 -0.89
C VAL A 36 9.76 -7.74 -2.27
N ASP A 37 9.47 -9.04 -2.44
CA ASP A 37 8.99 -9.56 -3.72
C ASP A 37 7.64 -8.93 -4.12
N LEU A 38 6.74 -8.76 -3.13
CA LEU A 38 5.46 -8.09 -3.32
C LEU A 38 5.64 -6.64 -3.77
N ALA A 39 6.48 -5.87 -3.07
CA ALA A 39 6.73 -4.47 -3.39
C ALA A 39 7.35 -4.33 -4.79
N ALA A 40 8.37 -5.15 -5.09
CA ALA A 40 9.01 -5.19 -6.39
C ALA A 40 8.01 -5.49 -7.53
N SER A 41 7.08 -6.43 -7.33
CA SER A 41 6.05 -6.76 -8.32
C SER A 41 5.12 -5.59 -8.66
N ARG A 42 5.07 -4.57 -7.80
CA ARG A 42 4.23 -3.36 -7.93
C ARG A 42 5.04 -2.10 -8.20
N LYS A 43 6.35 -2.22 -8.45
CA LYS A 43 7.29 -1.08 -8.57
C LYS A 43 7.26 -0.18 -7.32
N MET A 44 7.16 -0.82 -6.16
CA MET A 44 7.18 -0.18 -4.85
C MET A 44 8.44 -0.61 -4.09
N GLU A 45 8.81 0.17 -3.08
CA GLU A 45 9.89 -0.16 -2.16
C GLU A 45 9.32 -0.51 -0.78
N ALA A 46 9.78 -1.61 -0.20
CA ALA A 46 9.47 -1.97 1.18
C ALA A 46 10.61 -1.57 2.10
N LYS A 47 10.30 -0.84 3.17
CA LYS A 47 11.28 -0.36 4.15
C LYS A 47 10.81 -0.61 5.57
N LEU A 48 11.64 -1.30 6.35
CA LEU A 48 11.39 -1.45 7.78
C LEU A 48 11.84 -0.16 8.49
N VAL A 49 10.88 0.58 9.02
CA VAL A 49 11.13 1.84 9.74
C VAL A 49 11.50 1.55 11.20
N SER A 50 10.89 0.52 11.78
CA SER A 50 11.23 -0.01 13.10
C SER A 50 10.78 -1.47 13.20
N ARG A 51 11.15 -2.18 14.27
CA ARG A 51 10.68 -3.55 14.53
C ARG A 51 9.15 -3.71 14.56
N ALA A 52 8.41 -2.63 14.77
CA ALA A 52 6.95 -2.64 14.82
C ALA A 52 6.29 -1.96 13.62
N LEU A 53 7.08 -1.45 12.64
CA LEU A 53 6.55 -0.64 11.55
C LEU A 53 7.31 -0.87 10.24
N LEU A 54 6.58 -1.35 9.25
CA LEU A 54 6.98 -1.43 7.85
C LEU A 54 6.28 -0.34 7.05
N THR A 55 6.94 0.21 6.04
CA THR A 55 6.31 1.06 5.03
C THR A 55 6.51 0.47 3.64
N ILE A 56 5.47 0.48 2.81
CA ILE A 56 5.55 0.15 1.38
C ILE A 56 5.27 1.43 0.60
N CYS A 57 6.26 1.95 -0.12
CA CYS A 57 6.22 3.24 -0.78
C CYS A 57 6.18 3.09 -2.31
N SER A 58 5.35 3.90 -2.99
CA SER A 58 5.45 4.07 -4.44
C SER A 58 6.77 4.77 -4.81
N ASN A 59 7.20 4.61 -6.07
CA ASN A 59 8.34 5.33 -6.59
C ASN A 59 8.14 6.86 -6.40
N PRO A 60 9.14 7.62 -5.92
CA PRO A 60 9.08 9.08 -5.85
C PRO A 60 8.62 9.76 -7.14
N ASP A 61 8.92 9.18 -8.31
CA ASP A 61 8.49 9.70 -9.61
C ASP A 61 6.94 9.77 -9.76
N ASP A 62 6.20 8.94 -9.03
CA ASP A 62 4.73 8.85 -9.08
C ASP A 62 4.03 9.64 -7.95
N GLY A 63 4.79 10.46 -7.21
CA GLY A 63 4.34 11.08 -5.97
C GLY A 63 4.40 10.07 -4.83
N GLU A 64 5.45 10.17 -4.00
CA GLU A 64 5.76 9.22 -2.91
C GLU A 64 4.58 9.02 -1.95
N ILE A 65 3.84 7.93 -2.14
CA ILE A 65 2.79 7.45 -1.23
C ILE A 65 3.36 6.26 -0.49
N CYS A 66 3.56 6.43 0.82
CA CYS A 66 3.97 5.35 1.72
C CYS A 66 2.78 4.82 2.50
N ILE A 67 2.57 3.51 2.43
CA ILE A 67 1.53 2.80 3.17
C ILE A 67 2.18 2.17 4.41
N PRO A 68 1.88 2.68 5.63
CA PRO A 68 2.40 2.11 6.86
C PRO A 68 1.64 0.83 7.24
N ILE A 69 2.39 -0.19 7.63
CA ILE A 69 1.88 -1.48 8.12
C ILE A 69 2.53 -1.76 9.48
N ARG A 70 1.70 -1.81 10.52
CA ARG A 70 2.15 -2.18 11.87
C ARG A 70 2.44 -3.68 11.93
N LEU A 71 3.60 -4.04 12.47
CA LEU A 71 4.01 -5.42 12.66
C LEU A 71 3.59 -5.89 14.07
N THR A 72 2.94 -7.04 14.14
CA THR A 72 2.44 -7.69 15.36
C THR A 72 2.74 -9.19 15.28
N ASN A 73 2.82 -9.88 16.42
CA ASN A 73 3.27 -11.29 16.46
C ASN A 73 2.40 -12.28 15.65
N ASP A 74 1.17 -11.89 15.31
CA ASP A 74 0.20 -12.65 14.53
C ASP A 74 0.29 -12.38 13.02
N ASN A 75 0.83 -11.22 12.61
CA ASN A 75 0.67 -10.74 11.24
C ASN A 75 1.93 -10.80 10.37
N HIS A 76 3.08 -11.14 10.96
CA HIS A 76 4.34 -11.27 10.24
C HIS A 76 5.19 -12.43 10.78
N ILE A 77 6.13 -12.87 9.96
CA ILE A 77 7.20 -13.79 10.34
C ILE A 77 8.52 -13.28 9.77
N PHE A 78 9.59 -13.46 10.54
CA PHE A 78 10.97 -13.28 10.07
C PHE A 78 11.56 -14.66 9.81
N GLU A 79 12.14 -14.84 8.62
CA GLU A 79 12.98 -15.99 8.34
C GLU A 79 14.41 -15.71 8.85
N PRO A 80 15.07 -16.65 9.53
CA PRO A 80 16.48 -16.49 9.85
C PRO A 80 17.28 -16.49 8.55
N SER A 81 17.88 -15.36 8.19
CA SER A 81 18.75 -15.24 7.02
C SER A 81 19.93 -14.33 7.32
N ASP A 82 21.02 -14.52 6.59
CA ASP A 82 22.18 -13.61 6.61
C ASP A 82 21.93 -12.30 5.84
N SER A 83 20.76 -12.19 5.21
CA SER A 83 20.33 -11.00 4.47
C SER A 83 19.68 -9.94 5.36
N SER A 84 19.29 -8.80 4.76
CA SER A 84 18.66 -7.72 5.49
C SER A 84 17.36 -8.17 6.18
N GLU A 85 17.05 -7.60 7.36
CA GLU A 85 15.81 -7.91 8.11
C GLU A 85 14.53 -7.74 7.27
N VAL A 86 14.57 -6.88 6.24
CA VAL A 86 13.43 -6.64 5.34
C VAL A 86 13.26 -7.77 4.33
N GLU A 87 14.35 -8.33 3.81
CA GLU A 87 14.31 -9.42 2.83
C GLU A 87 13.75 -10.72 3.38
N SER A 88 13.88 -10.92 4.70
CA SER A 88 13.34 -12.08 5.41
C SER A 88 11.96 -11.85 6.02
N LEU A 89 11.38 -10.66 5.83
CA LEU A 89 10.06 -10.33 6.34
C LEU A 89 8.97 -10.87 5.41
N PHE A 90 8.07 -11.67 5.99
CA PHE A 90 6.83 -12.07 5.34
C PHE A 90 5.64 -11.54 6.13
N LEU A 91 4.63 -11.03 5.41
CA LEU A 91 3.38 -10.55 5.99
C LEU A 91 2.23 -11.50 5.68
N SER A 92 1.32 -11.64 6.64
CA SER A 92 0.05 -12.33 6.44
C SER A 92 -0.72 -11.77 5.23
N ARG A 93 -1.34 -12.68 4.48
CA ARG A 93 -2.24 -12.33 3.36
C ARG A 93 -3.25 -11.26 3.75
N GLU A 94 -3.88 -11.40 4.92
CA GLU A 94 -4.94 -10.51 5.39
C GLU A 94 -4.42 -9.09 5.62
N SER A 95 -3.20 -8.95 6.17
CA SER A 95 -2.60 -7.64 6.42
C SER A 95 -2.21 -6.94 5.12
N ILE A 96 -1.66 -7.69 4.15
CA ILE A 96 -1.37 -7.16 2.82
C ILE A 96 -2.65 -6.74 2.09
N SER A 97 -3.66 -7.60 2.10
CA SER A 97 -4.93 -7.31 1.43
C SER A 97 -5.60 -6.07 1.99
N ARG A 98 -5.57 -5.90 3.32
CA ARG A 98 -6.11 -4.71 3.98
C ARG A 98 -5.30 -3.45 3.66
N ALA A 99 -3.97 -3.52 3.77
CA ALA A 99 -3.11 -2.36 3.62
C ALA A 99 -3.06 -1.86 2.16
N LEU A 100 -2.94 -2.77 1.19
CA LEU A 100 -2.76 -2.44 -0.22
C LEU A 100 -4.07 -2.49 -1.03
N GLN A 101 -5.18 -2.86 -0.40
CA GLN A 101 -6.48 -3.06 -1.06
C GLN A 101 -6.39 -4.04 -2.26
N ILE A 102 -5.60 -5.10 -2.12
CA ILE A 102 -5.42 -6.14 -3.14
C ILE A 102 -5.95 -7.49 -2.64
N ASP A 103 -6.58 -8.26 -3.53
CA ASP A 103 -6.83 -9.67 -3.26
C ASP A 103 -5.63 -10.49 -3.72
N VAL A 104 -5.19 -11.39 -2.84
CA VAL A 104 -4.09 -12.31 -3.12
C VAL A 104 -4.68 -13.70 -3.32
N LYS A 105 -4.71 -14.19 -4.56
CA LYS A 105 -5.16 -15.55 -4.85
C LYS A 105 -3.95 -16.45 -5.06
N THR A 106 -3.98 -17.66 -4.51
CA THR A 106 -3.00 -18.70 -4.85
C THR A 106 -3.65 -19.70 -5.79
N ALA A 107 -3.09 -19.87 -6.99
CA ALA A 107 -3.55 -20.85 -7.97
C ALA A 107 -2.34 -21.59 -8.54
N GLY A 108 -2.30 -22.93 -8.42
CA GLY A 108 -1.24 -23.75 -9.00
C GLY A 108 0.17 -23.46 -8.47
N GLY A 109 0.31 -22.98 -7.23
CA GLY A 109 1.60 -22.57 -6.65
C GLY A 109 2.04 -21.16 -7.01
N SER A 110 1.30 -20.45 -7.87
CA SER A 110 1.53 -19.04 -8.19
C SER A 110 0.65 -18.12 -7.34
N VAL A 111 1.19 -16.94 -7.01
CA VAL A 111 0.44 -15.84 -6.38
C VAL A 111 -0.05 -14.90 -7.46
N VAL A 112 -1.36 -14.67 -7.50
CA VAL A 112 -2.00 -13.69 -8.36
C VAL A 112 -2.48 -12.54 -7.48
N LEU A 113 -1.92 -11.35 -7.71
CA LEU A 113 -2.36 -10.12 -7.08
C LEU A 113 -3.42 -9.47 -7.95
N GLN A 114 -4.64 -9.37 -7.46
CA GLN A 114 -5.72 -8.65 -8.13
C GLN A 114 -6.01 -7.38 -7.34
N GLN A 115 -6.07 -6.24 -8.01
CA GLN A 115 -6.56 -5.03 -7.35
C GLN A 115 -8.01 -5.29 -6.96
N THR A 116 -8.34 -5.07 -5.69
CA THR A 116 -9.75 -5.12 -5.28
C THR A 116 -10.41 -3.98 -6.03
N LYS A 117 -11.31 -4.31 -6.97
CA LYS A 117 -12.10 -3.29 -7.63
C LYS A 117 -12.91 -2.63 -6.52
N GLN A 118 -12.45 -1.47 -6.07
CA GLN A 118 -13.21 -0.65 -5.14
C GLN A 118 -14.56 -0.47 -5.84
N LEU A 119 -15.63 -0.96 -5.21
CA LEU A 119 -16.97 -0.68 -5.68
C LEU A 119 -17.14 0.83 -5.52
N VAL A 120 -16.76 1.57 -6.55
CA VAL A 120 -17.11 2.97 -6.70
C VAL A 120 -18.63 2.92 -6.85
N THR A 121 -19.34 3.04 -5.74
CA THR A 121 -20.76 3.32 -5.79
C THR A 121 -20.87 4.75 -6.31
N ASP A 122 -21.51 4.95 -7.45
CA ASP A 122 -21.61 6.25 -8.15
C ASP A 122 -22.29 7.38 -7.32
N ALA A 123 -22.73 7.07 -6.10
CA ALA A 123 -23.17 8.06 -5.13
C ALA A 123 -22.20 8.11 -3.95
N PRO A 124 -21.57 9.27 -3.64
CA PRO A 124 -20.94 9.46 -2.34
C PRO A 124 -22.01 9.21 -1.27
N PRO A 125 -21.76 8.35 -0.27
CA PRO A 125 -22.75 8.08 0.77
C PRO A 125 -23.18 9.39 1.43
N ALA A 126 -24.47 9.52 1.73
CA ALA A 126 -24.98 10.65 2.49
C ALA A 126 -24.11 10.82 3.76
N TRP A 127 -23.61 12.04 3.98
CA TRP A 127 -22.58 12.45 4.96
C TRP A 127 -22.87 12.02 6.42
N ASN A 128 -24.06 11.48 6.67
CA ASN A 128 -24.68 11.15 7.94
C ASN A 128 -25.12 9.67 8.06
N ALA A 129 -25.02 8.83 7.03
CA ALA A 129 -25.68 7.51 7.05
C ALA A 129 -24.89 6.36 7.71
N ALA A 130 -23.57 6.46 7.91
CA ALA A 130 -22.73 5.33 8.36
C ALA A 130 -22.09 5.49 9.76
N TRP A 131 -22.45 6.52 10.53
CA TRP A 131 -21.72 6.88 11.77
C TRP A 131 -22.26 6.14 13.01
N GLY A 132 -22.50 4.83 12.89
CA GLY A 132 -23.14 3.99 13.89
C GLY A 132 -22.31 2.78 14.34
N LYS A 133 -21.84 2.86 15.60
CA LYS A 133 -21.23 1.80 16.45
C LYS A 133 -19.83 1.29 16.03
N GLY A 134 -18.78 1.83 16.69
CA GLY A 134 -17.35 1.50 16.45
C GLY A 134 -16.50 2.69 15.95
N ARG A 135 -16.82 3.90 16.38
CA ARG A 135 -16.52 5.16 15.68
C ARG A 135 -15.07 5.66 15.81
N GLY A 136 -14.41 5.81 14.66
CA GLY A 136 -13.15 6.52 14.41
C GLY A 136 -12.77 6.37 12.93
N PHE A 137 -11.96 7.27 12.38
CA PHE A 137 -11.38 7.05 11.04
C PHE A 137 -10.35 5.92 11.14
N GLY A 138 -10.55 4.86 10.36
CA GLY A 138 -9.53 3.84 10.17
C GLY A 138 -8.35 4.38 9.39
N ILE A 139 -7.15 3.82 9.61
CA ILE A 139 -5.97 4.12 8.80
C ILE A 139 -6.29 3.79 7.33
N GLY A 140 -5.95 4.72 6.42
CA GLY A 140 -6.21 4.59 4.98
C GLY A 140 -7.62 4.97 4.53
N GLN A 141 -8.51 5.35 5.45
CA GLN A 141 -9.80 5.93 5.08
C GLN A 141 -9.64 7.41 4.72
N THR A 142 -10.36 7.83 3.68
CA THR A 142 -10.43 9.25 3.30
C THR A 142 -11.13 10.03 4.41
N VAL A 143 -10.47 11.09 4.90
CA VAL A 143 -11.08 12.03 5.84
C VAL A 143 -12.21 12.78 5.10
N PRO A 144 -13.40 12.90 5.70
CA PRO A 144 -14.49 13.65 5.10
C PRO A 144 -14.12 15.12 4.96
N ASP A 145 -14.62 15.74 3.89
CA ASP A 145 -14.38 17.15 3.64
C ASP A 145 -15.32 18.02 4.50
N ILE A 146 -14.97 18.14 5.77
CA ILE A 146 -15.75 18.89 6.77
C ILE A 146 -15.55 20.39 6.54
N PRO A 147 -16.62 21.18 6.33
CA PRO A 147 -16.51 22.63 6.30
C PRO A 147 -16.19 23.14 7.72
N LEU A 148 -15.14 23.92 7.84
CA LEU A 148 -14.72 24.61 9.06
C LEU A 148 -14.68 26.12 8.81
N THR A 149 -14.54 26.90 9.88
CA THR A 149 -14.41 28.36 9.81
C THR A 149 -13.03 28.75 10.34
N ASN A 150 -12.31 29.60 9.60
CA ASN A 150 -11.02 30.15 10.06
C ASN A 150 -11.21 31.33 11.03
N MET A 151 -10.10 31.98 11.42
CA MET A 151 -10.14 33.10 12.37
C MET A 151 -10.74 34.37 11.75
N GLU A 152 -10.76 34.45 10.42
CA GLU A 152 -11.29 35.53 9.60
C GLU A 152 -12.79 35.36 9.31
N GLY A 153 -13.40 34.24 9.72
CA GLY A 153 -14.82 33.94 9.48
C GLY A 153 -15.11 33.31 8.11
N GLU A 154 -14.08 32.97 7.34
CA GLU A 154 -14.22 32.34 6.02
C GLU A 154 -14.41 30.82 6.17
N GLU A 155 -15.22 30.25 5.28
CA GLU A 155 -15.35 28.80 5.17
C GLU A 155 -14.08 28.20 4.54
N VAL A 156 -13.48 27.27 5.26
CA VAL A 156 -12.32 26.48 4.82
C VAL A 156 -12.67 24.99 4.81
N ARG A 157 -12.07 24.26 3.87
CA ARG A 157 -12.32 22.83 3.66
C ARG A 157 -11.01 22.07 3.61
N LEU A 158 -11.00 20.81 4.07
CA LEU A 158 -9.78 20.00 4.06
C LEU A 158 -9.28 19.75 2.63
N SER A 159 -10.19 19.66 1.66
CA SER A 159 -9.90 19.52 0.23
C SER A 159 -9.05 20.66 -0.35
N GLN A 160 -9.14 21.88 0.20
CA GLN A 160 -8.32 23.03 -0.20
C GLN A 160 -6.84 22.82 0.14
N PHE A 161 -6.54 21.90 1.06
CA PHE A 161 -5.20 21.60 1.56
C PHE A 161 -4.63 20.32 0.93
N LEU A 162 -5.22 19.76 -0.13
CA LEU A 162 -4.65 18.56 -0.76
C LEU A 162 -3.25 18.79 -1.34
N GLY A 163 -2.44 17.72 -1.39
CA GLY A 163 -1.09 17.75 -1.94
C GLY A 163 0.04 18.06 -0.93
N LYS A 164 -0.27 18.22 0.36
CA LYS A 164 0.73 18.27 1.44
C LYS A 164 0.34 17.35 2.61
N ARG A 165 1.28 17.14 3.54
CA ARG A 165 1.04 16.35 4.77
C ARG A 165 0.52 17.27 5.88
N TYR A 166 -0.57 16.89 6.54
CA TYR A 166 -1.22 17.68 7.60
C TYR A 166 -1.44 16.84 8.86
N ILE A 167 -1.40 17.52 10.00
CA ILE A 167 -1.84 16.99 11.28
C ILE A 167 -3.16 17.68 11.62
N LEU A 168 -4.23 16.90 11.73
CA LEU A 168 -5.52 17.38 12.21
C LEU A 168 -5.56 17.24 13.72
N TYR A 169 -5.72 18.37 14.41
CA TYR A 169 -5.78 18.42 15.87
C TYR A 169 -7.14 18.99 16.30
N CYS A 170 -7.94 18.16 16.97
CA CYS A 170 -9.23 18.56 17.53
C CYS A 170 -9.05 18.89 19.01
N TRP A 171 -9.49 20.07 19.45
CA TRP A 171 -9.37 20.53 20.84
C TRP A 171 -10.59 21.31 21.27
N ALA A 172 -10.73 21.51 22.58
CA ALA A 172 -11.69 22.42 23.19
C ALA A 172 -11.06 23.06 24.43
N SER A 173 -11.46 24.28 24.77
CA SER A 173 -10.85 25.06 25.87
C SER A 173 -11.41 24.75 27.26
N TRP A 174 -12.46 23.92 27.34
CA TRP A 174 -13.19 23.62 28.57
C TRP A 174 -12.63 22.42 29.32
#